data_AF-K0K5F3-F1
#
_entry.id   AF-K0K5F3-F1
#
_cell.length_a   1.000
_cell.length_b   1.000
_cell.length_c   1.000
_cell.angle_alpha   90.00
_cell.angle_beta   90.00
_cell.angle_gamma   90.00
#
_symmetry.space_group_name_H-M   'P 1'
#
loop_
_entity.id
_entity.type
_entity.pdbx_description
1 polymer ?
#
loop_
_entity_poly.entity_id
_entity_poly.type
_entity_poly.pdbx_seq_one_letter_code
_entity_poly.pdbx_strand_id
1 'polypeptide(L)'
;MKKLFLAPALLALVVAVLVAPNSHGSFTVEGHATSVVDVAGAPANLLSAAPAAGWPVPRARTYRILSSCSAYASAIRTGARAWNGLTESASGTPVECRNGYIADCGGGSRVVGCNWGQGQRIALYMGGVNDDALLAAHEFGHDWYGHSSYRCAGWGSPQEVMAPSMCNYGAATAFEG
;
A
#
# COMPACT_ATOMS: atom_id res chain seq x y z
N MET A 1 -41.40 6.68 -71.12
CA MET A 1 -40.49 6.85 -72.26
C MET A 1 -39.13 7.33 -71.73
N LYS A 2 -38.06 6.54 -71.90
CA LYS A 2 -36.67 6.92 -72.31
C LYS A 2 -36.13 8.27 -71.77
N LYS A 3 -35.00 8.43 -71.04
CA LYS A 3 -33.61 7.86 -71.11
C LYS A 3 -32.89 8.18 -69.78
N LEU A 4 -32.25 7.24 -69.06
CA LEU A 4 -30.81 6.87 -69.12
C LEU A 4 -29.82 8.03 -69.40
N PHE A 5 -29.04 8.39 -68.37
CA PHE A 5 -27.61 8.69 -68.50
C PHE A 5 -26.84 8.01 -67.36
N LEU A 6 -25.94 7.12 -67.76
CA LEU A 6 -24.85 6.58 -66.94
C LEU A 6 -23.79 7.66 -66.72
N ALA A 7 -23.19 7.68 -65.53
CA ALA A 7 -21.79 8.04 -65.36
C ALA A 7 -21.12 7.01 -64.42
N PRO A 8 -19.93 6.48 -64.77
CA PRO A 8 -19.30 5.37 -64.08
C PRO A 8 -18.23 5.81 -63.08
N ALA A 9 -17.75 4.83 -62.31
CA ALA A 9 -16.48 4.80 -61.58
C ALA A 9 -16.45 5.61 -60.26
N LEU A 10 -15.86 5.14 -59.17
CA LEU A 10 -14.69 4.28 -59.06
C LEU A 10 -14.74 3.53 -57.71
N LEU A 11 -14.25 2.30 -57.75
CA LEU A 11 -14.00 1.41 -56.63
C LEU A 11 -12.94 2.01 -55.68
N ALA A 12 -13.21 2.06 -54.39
CA ALA A 12 -12.17 2.08 -53.35
C ALA A 12 -12.67 1.32 -52.11
N LEU A 13 -12.34 0.04 -52.07
CA LEU A 13 -12.46 -0.82 -50.90
C LEU A 13 -11.42 -0.37 -49.87
N VAL A 14 -11.86 0.25 -48.77
CA VAL A 14 -11.02 0.43 -47.58
C VAL A 14 -11.62 -0.40 -46.46
N VAL A 15 -11.10 -1.62 -46.32
CA VAL A 15 -11.27 -2.43 -45.11
C VAL A 15 -10.38 -1.80 -44.05
N ALA A 16 -10.94 -0.91 -43.22
CA ALA A 16 -10.32 -0.49 -41.98
C ALA A 16 -10.94 -1.30 -40.84
N VAL A 17 -10.30 -2.43 -40.51
CA VAL A 17 -10.48 -3.10 -39.22
C VAL A 17 -9.82 -2.19 -38.18
N LEU A 18 -10.57 -1.25 -37.62
CA LEU A 18 -10.16 -0.54 -36.42
C LEU A 18 -10.55 -1.40 -35.23
N VAL A 19 -9.54 -2.14 -34.75
CA VAL A 19 -9.50 -2.79 -33.45
C VAL A 19 -9.89 -1.75 -32.40
N ALA A 20 -10.94 -2.07 -31.64
CA ALA A 20 -11.38 -1.27 -30.50
C ALA A 20 -10.23 -1.09 -29.49
N PRO A 21 -9.97 0.10 -28.96
CA PRO A 21 -9.45 0.19 -27.62
C PRO A 21 -10.61 -0.20 -26.70
N ASN A 22 -10.55 -1.45 -26.22
CA ASN A 22 -11.14 -1.82 -24.96
C ASN A 22 -10.75 -0.73 -23.95
N SER A 23 -11.68 0.17 -23.65
CA SER A 23 -11.58 1.06 -22.50
C SER A 23 -11.76 0.18 -21.28
N HIS A 24 -10.71 -0.56 -20.92
CA HIS A 24 -10.54 -1.01 -19.55
C HIS A 24 -10.37 0.28 -18.78
N GLY A 25 -11.48 0.82 -18.29
CA GLY A 25 -11.44 1.76 -17.20
C GLY A 25 -10.61 1.09 -16.13
N SER A 26 -9.38 1.58 -15.96
CA SER A 26 -8.56 1.24 -14.83
C SER A 26 -9.37 1.69 -13.61
N PHE A 27 -10.08 0.76 -13.00
CA PHE A 27 -10.40 0.86 -11.59
C PHE A 27 -9.04 0.81 -10.89
N THR A 28 -8.37 1.97 -10.80
CA THR A 28 -7.35 2.17 -9.79
C THR A 28 -8.11 2.12 -8.49
N VAL A 29 -8.26 0.92 -7.93
CA VAL A 29 -8.50 0.78 -6.50
C VAL A 29 -7.31 1.51 -5.89
N GLU A 30 -7.55 2.73 -5.41
CA GLU A 30 -6.49 3.63 -4.99
C GLU A 30 -5.78 2.98 -3.80
N GLY A 31 -4.60 2.43 -4.08
CA GLY A 31 -3.73 1.84 -3.09
C GLY A 31 -3.08 2.97 -2.30
N HIS A 32 -3.16 2.90 -0.98
CA HIS A 32 -2.38 3.78 -0.13
C HIS A 32 -1.02 3.13 0.04
N ALA A 33 -0.06 3.65 -0.72
CA ALA A 33 1.28 3.10 -0.83
C ALA A 33 2.24 3.75 0.15
N THR A 34 2.95 2.91 0.92
CA THR A 34 3.99 3.36 1.84
C THR A 34 5.35 2.95 1.31
N SER A 35 6.24 3.94 1.17
CA SER A 35 7.59 3.71 0.65
C SER A 35 8.63 3.79 1.75
N VAL A 36 9.75 3.12 1.54
CA VAL A 36 10.90 3.21 2.44
C VAL A 36 11.84 4.32 2.00
N VAL A 37 12.31 5.12 2.96
CA VAL A 37 13.36 6.12 2.77
C VAL A 37 14.53 5.83 3.71
N ASP A 38 15.74 5.89 3.17
CA ASP A 38 16.95 5.72 3.96
C ASP A 38 17.35 7.10 4.52
N VAL A 39 17.63 7.16 5.83
CA VAL A 39 18.11 8.39 6.49
C VAL A 39 19.39 8.11 7.29
N ALA A 40 20.25 9.12 7.37
CA ALA A 40 21.63 8.97 7.86
C ALA A 40 21.76 8.66 9.36
N GLY A 41 20.69 8.80 10.15
CA GLY A 41 20.67 8.47 11.56
C GLY A 41 19.26 8.56 12.17
N ALA A 42 19.02 7.76 13.22
CA ALA A 42 17.75 7.76 13.93
C ALA A 42 17.63 8.99 14.85
N PRO A 43 16.59 9.85 14.71
CA PRO A 43 16.27 10.78 15.78
C PRO A 43 15.79 9.98 17.00
N ALA A 44 16.17 10.42 18.21
CA ALA A 44 15.95 9.69 19.46
C ALA A 44 14.48 9.29 19.74
N ASN A 45 13.52 9.97 19.11
CA ASN A 45 12.08 9.77 19.32
C ASN A 45 11.48 8.63 18.47
N LEU A 46 12.20 8.12 17.45
CA LEU A 46 11.66 7.14 16.50
C LEU A 46 11.93 5.68 16.88
N LEU A 47 12.52 5.44 18.06
CA LEU A 47 12.69 4.10 18.67
C LEU A 47 11.65 3.79 19.75
N SER A 48 10.56 4.55 19.78
CA SER A 48 9.46 4.32 20.72
C SER A 48 8.86 2.93 20.50
N ALA A 49 8.51 2.21 21.55
CA ALA A 49 7.80 0.93 21.42
C ALA A 49 6.35 1.15 20.95
N ALA A 50 5.77 0.12 20.35
CA ALA A 50 4.33 0.09 20.06
C ALA A 50 3.51 0.42 21.32
N PRO A 51 2.36 1.12 21.17
CA PRO A 51 1.58 1.55 22.32
C PRO A 51 1.03 0.36 23.11
N ALA A 52 1.04 0.47 24.44
CA ALA A 52 0.52 -0.58 25.33
C ALA A 52 -1.01 -0.74 25.23
N ALA A 53 -1.72 0.36 24.91
CA ALA A 53 -3.14 0.38 24.63
C ALA A 53 -3.38 0.94 23.23
N GLY A 54 -4.24 0.27 22.45
CA GLY A 54 -4.55 0.71 21.09
C GLY A 54 -5.28 2.05 21.06
N TRP A 55 -4.98 2.86 20.05
CA TRP A 55 -5.65 4.14 19.81
C TRP A 55 -7.10 3.94 19.36
N PRO A 56 -8.00 4.87 19.72
CA PRO A 56 -9.39 4.80 19.24
C PRO A 56 -9.46 4.89 17.72
N VAL A 57 -10.39 4.14 17.14
CA VAL A 57 -10.69 4.17 15.70
C VAL A 57 -12.17 4.49 15.48
N PRO A 58 -12.55 5.03 14.30
CA PRO A 58 -13.94 5.36 13.99
C PRO A 58 -14.89 4.16 14.04
N ARG A 59 -14.40 2.97 13.66
CA ARG A 59 -15.20 1.73 13.59
C ARG A 59 -14.30 0.51 13.71
N ALA A 60 -14.76 -0.53 14.41
CA ALA A 60 -14.04 -1.80 14.51
C ALA A 60 -13.87 -2.45 13.12
N ARG A 61 -12.76 -3.17 12.95
CA ARG A 61 -12.38 -3.86 11.71
C ARG A 61 -11.78 -5.22 12.03
N THR A 62 -11.73 -6.08 11.02
CA THR A 62 -11.10 -7.38 11.15
C THR A 62 -10.10 -7.61 10.03
N TYR A 63 -9.04 -8.36 10.33
CA TYR A 63 -8.00 -8.73 9.38
C TYR A 63 -7.73 -10.24 9.41
N ARG A 64 -7.09 -10.76 8.38
CA ARG A 64 -6.67 -12.16 8.27
C ARG A 64 -5.24 -12.24 7.79
N ILE A 65 -4.37 -12.84 8.59
CA ILE A 65 -2.99 -13.13 8.18
C ILE A 65 -3.00 -14.32 7.21
N LEU A 66 -2.53 -14.12 5.97
CA LEU A 66 -2.36 -15.21 5.02
C LEU A 66 -1.11 -16.03 5.32
N SER A 67 -1.04 -17.24 4.78
CA SER A 67 0.07 -18.18 5.02
C SER A 67 1.45 -17.62 4.64
N SER A 68 1.51 -16.73 3.64
CA SER A 68 2.71 -15.99 3.23
C SER A 68 3.36 -15.21 4.37
N CYS A 69 2.57 -14.81 5.37
CA CYS A 69 3.00 -14.01 6.50
C CYS A 69 3.32 -14.81 7.76
N SER A 70 3.36 -16.15 7.69
CA SER A 70 3.51 -17.01 8.88
C SER A 70 4.71 -16.64 9.75
N ALA A 71 5.87 -16.36 9.15
CA ALA A 71 7.08 -15.93 9.85
C ALA A 71 6.94 -14.57 10.59
N TYR A 72 6.04 -13.71 10.10
CA TYR A 72 5.86 -12.34 10.57
C TYR A 72 4.59 -12.13 11.40
N ALA A 73 3.82 -13.21 11.64
CA ALA A 73 2.50 -13.11 12.25
C ALA A 73 2.50 -12.39 13.61
N SER A 74 3.57 -12.56 14.40
CA SER A 74 3.72 -11.86 15.69
C SER A 74 3.88 -10.34 15.52
N ALA A 75 4.69 -9.89 14.56
CA ALA A 75 4.88 -8.47 14.26
C ALA A 75 3.58 -7.85 13.71
N ILE A 76 2.89 -8.54 12.81
CA ILE A 76 1.61 -8.08 12.25
C ILE A 76 0.55 -7.91 13.35
N ARG A 77 0.42 -8.90 14.25
CA ARG A 77 -0.48 -8.80 15.41
C ARG A 77 -0.10 -7.63 16.33
N THR A 78 1.20 -7.35 16.46
CA THR A 78 1.67 -6.19 17.23
C THR A 78 1.26 -4.89 16.59
N GLY A 79 1.42 -4.75 15.27
CA GLY A 79 0.92 -3.61 14.52
C GLY A 79 -0.61 -3.45 14.64
N ALA A 80 -1.36 -4.55 14.55
CA ALA A 80 -2.80 -4.51 14.68
C ALA A 80 -3.28 -4.02 16.06
N ARG A 81 -2.61 -4.41 17.15
CA ARG A 81 -2.95 -3.99 18.52
C ARG A 81 -2.82 -2.49 18.76
N ALA A 82 -2.12 -1.77 17.88
CA ALA A 82 -2.04 -0.32 17.93
C ALA A 82 -3.39 0.36 17.65
N TRP A 83 -4.35 -0.35 17.05
CA TRP A 83 -5.67 0.16 16.70
C TRP A 83 -6.75 -0.56 17.50
N ASN A 84 -7.46 0.17 18.37
CA ASN A 84 -8.49 -0.42 19.23
C ASN A 84 -9.64 -0.99 18.39
N GLY A 85 -10.05 -2.23 18.65
CA GLY A 85 -11.13 -2.89 17.90
C GLY A 85 -10.72 -3.44 16.53
N LEU A 86 -9.42 -3.44 16.19
CA LEU A 86 -8.89 -4.25 15.09
C LEU A 86 -8.59 -5.66 15.59
N THR A 87 -9.26 -6.67 15.04
CA THR A 87 -9.14 -8.06 15.51
C THR A 87 -8.89 -9.06 14.39
N GLU A 88 -8.17 -10.14 14.67
CA GLU A 88 -7.90 -11.19 13.68
C GLU A 88 -9.14 -12.09 13.53
N SER A 89 -9.58 -12.32 12.29
CA SER A 89 -10.72 -13.18 11.95
C SER A 89 -10.51 -13.84 10.59
N ALA A 90 -11.05 -15.05 10.41
CA ALA A 90 -10.98 -15.78 9.15
C ALA A 90 -11.67 -15.07 7.97
N SER A 91 -12.59 -14.12 8.23
CA SER A 91 -13.29 -13.34 7.21
C SER A 91 -12.77 -11.90 7.06
N GLY A 92 -11.70 -11.52 7.78
CA GLY A 92 -11.17 -10.16 7.74
C GLY A 92 -10.38 -9.81 6.48
N THR A 93 -9.97 -8.54 6.38
CA THR A 93 -9.06 -8.01 5.35
C THR A 93 -7.85 -8.93 5.17
N PRO A 94 -7.62 -9.51 3.98
CA PRO A 94 -6.49 -10.39 3.76
C PRO A 94 -5.17 -9.61 3.79
N VAL A 95 -4.22 -10.07 4.62
CA VAL A 95 -2.87 -9.53 4.75
C VAL A 95 -1.89 -10.54 4.13
N GLU A 96 -1.28 -10.17 3.02
CA GLU A 96 -0.24 -10.95 2.35
C GLU A 96 1.15 -10.37 2.62
N CYS A 97 2.16 -11.24 2.60
CA CYS A 97 3.56 -10.83 2.75
C CYS A 97 4.28 -11.17 1.47
N ARG A 98 5.08 -10.22 0.99
CA ARG A 98 5.86 -10.31 -0.23
C ARG A 98 7.34 -10.23 0.10
N ASN A 99 8.16 -10.78 -0.79
CA ASN A 99 9.61 -10.84 -0.62
C ASN A 99 10.36 -9.70 -1.33
N GLY A 100 9.65 -8.63 -1.72
CA GLY A 100 10.20 -7.51 -2.45
C GLY A 100 9.21 -6.35 -2.56
N TYR A 101 9.67 -5.27 -3.16
CA TYR A 101 8.89 -4.03 -3.30
C TYR A 101 7.57 -4.25 -4.08
N ILE A 102 6.53 -3.53 -3.66
CA ILE A 102 5.15 -3.67 -4.15
C ILE A 102 4.94 -2.74 -5.35
N ALA A 103 4.98 -3.28 -6.57
CA ALA A 103 4.87 -2.47 -7.79
C ALA A 103 3.43 -2.11 -8.20
N ASP A 104 2.42 -2.76 -7.63
CA ASP A 104 1.00 -2.68 -8.01
C ASP A 104 0.14 -1.82 -7.07
N CYS A 105 0.77 -0.96 -6.25
CA CYS A 105 0.07 -0.11 -5.27
C CYS A 105 -0.04 1.37 -5.69
N GLY A 106 0.57 1.78 -6.80
CA GLY A 106 0.96 3.19 -6.94
C GLY A 106 2.08 3.54 -5.96
N GLY A 107 2.55 4.78 -5.90
CA GLY A 107 3.53 5.19 -4.89
C GLY A 107 5.02 5.08 -5.25
N GLY A 108 5.37 5.13 -6.53
CA GLY A 108 6.76 5.24 -6.97
C GLY A 108 7.59 3.97 -6.78
N SER A 109 8.91 4.12 -6.65
CA SER A 109 9.82 3.00 -6.38
C SER A 109 9.96 2.77 -4.88
N ARG A 110 10.27 1.52 -4.48
CA ARG A 110 10.54 1.12 -3.08
C ARG A 110 9.32 1.13 -2.15
N VAL A 111 8.14 0.83 -2.66
CA VAL A 111 6.94 0.60 -1.85
C VAL A 111 7.10 -0.67 -1.01
N VAL A 112 6.95 -0.56 0.30
CA VAL A 112 7.11 -1.65 1.28
C VAL A 112 5.79 -2.06 1.92
N GLY A 113 4.76 -1.23 1.83
CA GLY A 113 3.42 -1.53 2.32
C GLY A 113 2.36 -0.97 1.38
N CYS A 114 1.22 -1.64 1.37
CA CYS A 114 0.06 -1.14 0.65
C CYS A 114 -1.25 -1.63 1.24
N ASN A 115 -2.20 -0.70 1.38
CA ASN A 115 -3.60 -0.98 1.66
C ASN A 115 -4.50 -0.50 0.51
N TRP A 116 -5.20 -1.44 -0.13
CA TRP A 116 -6.13 -1.12 -1.21
C TRP A 116 -7.55 -0.95 -0.68
N GLY A 117 -8.20 0.15 -1.09
CA GLY A 117 -9.64 0.34 -0.86
C GLY A 117 -10.04 0.35 0.61
N GLN A 118 -9.19 0.86 1.50
CA GLN A 118 -9.41 0.94 2.94
C GLN A 118 -9.70 -0.42 3.57
N GLY A 119 -8.88 -1.41 3.25
CA GLY A 119 -8.92 -2.77 3.80
C GLY A 119 -9.66 -3.77 2.90
N GLN A 120 -9.58 -3.62 1.59
CA GLN A 120 -9.97 -4.72 0.67
C GLN A 120 -8.89 -5.81 0.65
N ARG A 121 -7.62 -5.41 0.70
CA ARG A 121 -6.44 -6.25 0.87
C ARG A 121 -5.27 -5.41 1.35
N ILE A 122 -4.32 -6.04 2.03
CA ILE A 122 -3.07 -5.43 2.49
C ILE A 122 -1.90 -6.30 2.04
N ALA A 123 -0.83 -5.67 1.55
CA ALA A 123 0.43 -6.34 1.22
C ALA A 123 1.58 -5.69 2.00
N LEU A 124 2.46 -6.53 2.53
CA LEU A 124 3.59 -6.10 3.36
C LEU A 124 4.90 -6.71 2.85
N TYR A 125 5.95 -5.90 2.77
CA TYR A 125 7.33 -6.37 2.60
C TYR A 125 8.07 -6.29 3.95
N MET A 126 7.86 -7.31 4.79
CA MET A 126 8.33 -7.45 6.19
C MET A 126 9.85 -7.71 6.33
N GLY A 127 10.63 -7.17 5.41
CA GLY A 127 12.10 -7.21 5.43
C GLY A 127 12.71 -6.03 4.67
N GLY A 128 11.87 -5.15 4.13
CA GLY A 128 12.29 -3.89 3.52
C GLY A 128 12.39 -2.75 4.53
N VAL A 129 12.05 -2.97 5.80
CA VAL A 129 12.00 -1.95 6.85
C VAL A 129 12.72 -2.40 8.13
N ASN A 130 13.09 -1.45 8.98
CA ASN A 130 13.69 -1.74 10.29
C ASN A 130 12.65 -2.13 11.38
N ASP A 131 11.39 -1.73 11.22
CA ASP A 131 10.30 -2.05 12.16
C ASP A 131 9.08 -2.59 11.42
N ASP A 132 8.99 -3.92 11.39
CA ASP A 132 7.92 -4.70 10.79
C ASP A 132 6.55 -4.45 11.44
N ALA A 133 6.53 -4.25 12.76
CA ALA A 133 5.28 -4.02 13.48
C ALA A 133 4.73 -2.63 13.15
N LEU A 134 5.60 -1.64 12.98
CA LEU A 134 5.24 -0.28 12.59
C LEU A 134 4.72 -0.23 11.16
N LEU A 135 5.37 -0.95 10.23
CA LEU A 135 4.87 -1.11 8.87
C LEU A 135 3.46 -1.72 8.88
N ALA A 136 3.24 -2.79 9.62
CA ALA A 136 1.92 -3.39 9.74
C ALA A 136 0.90 -2.41 10.34
N ALA A 137 1.25 -1.67 11.40
CA ALA A 137 0.38 -0.67 12.00
C ALA A 137 0.01 0.44 11.00
N HIS A 138 0.98 0.93 10.23
CA HIS A 138 0.75 1.91 9.18
C HIS A 138 -0.29 1.41 8.18
N GLU A 139 -0.08 0.22 7.62
CA GLU A 139 -0.99 -0.32 6.61
C GLU A 139 -2.39 -0.61 7.17
N PHE A 140 -2.50 -1.01 8.44
CA PHE A 140 -3.81 -1.13 9.07
C PHE A 140 -4.50 0.22 9.30
N GLY A 141 -3.74 1.29 9.58
CA GLY A 141 -4.30 2.61 9.78
C GLY A 141 -5.02 3.15 8.53
N HIS A 142 -4.63 2.69 7.33
CA HIS A 142 -5.31 3.01 6.08
C HIS A 142 -6.74 2.47 5.95
N ASP A 143 -7.20 1.61 6.87
CA ASP A 143 -8.63 1.28 6.97
C ASP A 143 -9.51 2.49 7.37
N TRP A 144 -8.89 3.54 7.94
CA TRP A 144 -9.59 4.73 8.44
C TRP A 144 -8.95 6.06 8.02
N TYR A 145 -7.64 6.10 7.80
CA TYR A 145 -6.88 7.35 7.69
C TYR A 145 -6.03 7.41 6.41
N GLY A 146 -5.90 8.60 5.84
CA GLY A 146 -4.86 8.88 4.84
C GLY A 146 -3.50 9.15 5.48
N HIS A 147 -2.49 9.42 4.64
CA HIS A 147 -1.19 9.86 5.14
C HIS A 147 -1.29 11.18 5.93
N SER A 148 -0.48 11.29 6.97
CA SER A 148 -0.29 12.52 7.73
C SER A 148 0.79 13.42 7.13
N SER A 149 1.04 14.58 7.76
CA SER A 149 2.11 15.51 7.38
C SER A 149 3.48 15.18 8.00
N TYR A 150 3.59 14.13 8.81
CA TYR A 150 4.88 13.67 9.32
C TYR A 150 5.73 13.16 8.16
N ARG A 151 7.06 13.18 8.32
CA ARG A 151 7.97 12.64 7.29
C ARG A 151 8.21 11.14 7.47
N CYS A 152 8.42 10.71 8.70
CA CYS A 152 8.79 9.35 9.05
C CYS A 152 7.72 8.73 9.93
N ALA A 153 7.39 7.48 9.65
CA ALA A 153 6.50 6.70 10.49
C ALA A 153 7.15 6.49 11.86
N GLY A 154 6.34 6.50 12.92
CA GLY A 154 6.79 6.29 14.29
C GLY A 154 5.64 6.05 15.25
N TRP A 155 5.94 5.52 16.43
CA TRP A 155 4.93 5.09 17.41
C TRP A 155 4.40 6.20 18.33
N GLY A 156 4.87 7.45 18.21
CA GLY A 156 4.53 8.52 19.15
C GLY A 156 3.06 8.95 19.11
N SER A 157 2.36 8.74 17.99
CA SER A 157 0.93 9.02 17.85
C SER A 157 0.32 8.29 16.64
N PRO A 158 -1.02 8.20 16.52
CA PRO A 158 -1.67 7.72 15.30
C PRO A 158 -1.21 8.47 14.05
N GLN A 159 -1.09 9.79 14.14
CA GLN A 159 -0.68 10.64 13.03
C GLN A 159 0.76 10.36 12.63
N GLU A 160 1.65 10.11 13.59
CA GLU A 160 3.02 9.74 13.31
C GLU A 160 3.13 8.34 12.69
N VAL A 161 2.31 7.37 13.13
CA VAL A 161 2.24 6.05 12.44
C VAL A 161 1.84 6.25 10.98
N MET A 162 0.87 7.13 10.71
CA MET A 162 0.38 7.41 9.35
C MET A 162 1.27 8.31 8.49
N ALA A 163 2.54 8.55 8.87
CA ALA A 163 3.46 9.27 7.99
C ALA A 163 3.73 8.47 6.69
N PRO A 164 3.85 9.11 5.52
CA PRO A 164 3.90 8.46 4.21
C PRO A 164 5.16 7.62 3.94
N SER A 165 6.10 7.54 4.88
CA SER A 165 7.36 6.84 4.66
C SER A 165 7.85 6.10 5.89
N MET A 166 8.29 4.85 5.66
CA MET A 166 9.05 4.07 6.62
C MET A 166 10.51 4.53 6.56
N CYS A 167 11.02 5.13 7.63
CA CYS A 167 12.40 5.58 7.67
C CYS A 167 13.32 4.46 8.15
N ASN A 168 14.17 3.96 7.26
CA ASN A 168 15.26 3.08 7.62
C ASN A 168 16.46 3.92 8.01
N TYR A 169 16.98 3.64 9.19
CA TYR A 169 18.19 4.26 9.69
C TYR A 169 19.34 3.36 9.28
N GLY A 170 20.26 3.92 8.50
CA GLY A 170 21.58 3.29 8.39
C GLY A 170 22.17 3.23 9.79
N ALA A 171 22.76 2.10 10.17
CA ALA A 171 23.76 2.14 11.24
C ALA A 171 24.78 3.18 10.78
N ALA A 172 24.86 4.32 11.47
CA ALA A 172 25.96 5.24 11.27
C ALA A 172 27.21 4.36 11.33
N THR A 173 27.89 4.26 10.20
CA THR A 173 29.12 3.51 10.06
C THR A 173 29.98 3.86 11.26
N ALA A 174 30.27 2.87 12.09
CA ALA A 174 31.35 2.93 13.06
C ALA A 174 32.64 3.18 12.27
N PHE A 175 32.96 4.45 12.04
CA PHE A 175 34.18 4.92 11.42
C PHE A 175 34.40 6.36 11.88
N GLU A 176 34.89 6.51 13.11
CA GLU A 176 35.82 7.58 13.48
C GLU A 176 36.71 7.08 14.61
N GLY A 177 38.04 7.06 14.39
CA GLY A 177 39.09 6.97 15.42
C GLY A 177 39.92 5.70 15.42
#